data_AF-A0A2V8LPF0-F1
#
_entry.id   AF-A0A2V8LPF0-F1
#
_cell.length_a   1.000
_cell.length_b   1.000
_cell.length_c   1.000
_cell.angle_alpha   90.00
_cell.angle_beta   90.00
_cell.angle_gamma   90.00
#
_symmetry.space_group_name_H-M   'P 1'
#
loop_
_entity.id
_entity.type
_entity.pdbx_description
1 polymer ?
#
loop_
_entity_poly.entity_id
_entity_poly.type
_entity_poly.pdbx_seq_one_letter_code
_entity_poly.pdbx_strand_id
1 'polypeptide(L)'
;MRRNQRPWAEGRPAGERAPKSHWPANTLSGRPLPNIEDPGHLIRSWSDRPVPVGLGPIPAMWSPRLEYAGTFDDRWRNERMPLWPQDYDPRQAQAAHPRLVSGEPLHGGEQVRLTNLTPNSDLRFRLPNAYLILTTSTRAGRFRQKVQLDRVIIEPAAKKLVMVWRSSLNCGARVRDVLSTVVEVKPHIRVAADGGRSGL
;
A
#
# COMPACT_ATOMS: atom_id res chain seq x y z
N MET A 1 36.48 13.52 -33.96
CA MET A 1 35.11 13.02 -34.20
C MET A 1 34.30 13.17 -32.92
N ARG A 2 33.24 13.99 -32.96
CA ARG A 2 32.50 14.44 -31.77
C ARG A 2 31.64 13.30 -31.19
N ARG A 3 31.82 13.01 -29.90
CA ARG A 3 30.86 12.22 -29.09
C ARG A 3 29.52 12.96 -29.11
N ASN A 4 28.49 12.33 -29.67
CA ASN A 4 27.13 12.85 -29.65
C ASN A 4 26.56 12.69 -28.24
N GLN A 5 26.77 13.69 -27.38
CA GLN A 5 26.04 13.83 -26.13
C GLN A 5 24.59 14.16 -26.48
N ARG A 6 23.71 13.16 -26.44
CA ARG A 6 22.27 13.42 -26.44
C ARG A 6 21.93 14.08 -25.10
N PRO A 7 21.19 15.20 -25.08
CA PRO A 7 20.64 15.72 -23.83
C PRO A 7 19.74 14.64 -23.25
N TRP A 8 19.83 14.40 -21.95
CA TRP A 8 18.90 13.56 -21.21
C TRP A 8 17.48 13.97 -21.60
N ALA A 9 16.78 13.10 -22.32
CA ALA A 9 15.42 13.35 -22.74
C ALA A 9 14.61 13.64 -21.47
N GLU A 10 13.83 14.73 -21.49
CA GLU A 10 12.80 14.99 -20.49
C GLU A 10 11.90 13.75 -20.43
N GLY A 11 12.14 12.92 -19.42
CA GLY A 11 11.37 11.72 -19.19
C GLY A 11 9.92 12.10 -18.97
N ARG A 12 9.01 11.23 -19.42
CA ARG A 12 7.57 11.43 -19.21
C ARG A 12 7.27 11.67 -17.71
N PRO A 13 6.44 12.64 -17.31
CA PRO A 13 5.99 12.72 -15.93
C PRO A 13 5.23 11.45 -15.55
N ALA A 14 5.48 10.92 -14.35
CA ALA A 14 4.79 9.73 -13.85
C ALA A 14 3.27 10.00 -13.79
N GLY A 15 2.47 9.24 -14.55
CA GLY A 15 1.01 9.32 -14.54
C GLY A 15 0.33 9.50 -15.90
N GLU A 16 1.07 9.78 -16.97
CA GLU A 16 0.48 9.82 -18.32
C GLU A 16 0.18 8.42 -18.88
N ARG A 17 -1.02 8.25 -19.47
CA ARG A 17 -1.43 6.96 -20.05
C ARG A 17 -0.49 6.51 -21.16
N ALA A 18 -0.04 5.26 -21.08
CA ALA A 18 0.60 4.58 -22.20
C ALA A 18 -0.37 4.51 -23.39
N PRO A 19 0.14 4.48 -24.63
CA PRO A 19 -0.69 4.22 -25.80
C PRO A 19 -1.47 2.92 -25.66
N LYS A 20 -2.73 2.92 -26.12
CA LYS A 20 -3.62 1.75 -26.02
C LYS A 20 -3.33 0.75 -27.13
N SER A 21 -3.56 -0.53 -26.87
CA SER A 21 -3.31 -1.63 -27.82
C SER A 21 -4.08 -1.54 -29.14
N HIS A 22 -5.22 -0.84 -29.18
CA HIS A 22 -5.99 -0.63 -30.41
C HIS A 22 -5.49 0.56 -31.26
N TRP A 23 -4.42 1.24 -30.85
CA TRP A 23 -3.86 2.34 -31.64
C TRP A 23 -3.01 1.77 -32.78
N PRO A 24 -3.21 2.25 -34.03
CA PRO A 24 -2.42 1.76 -35.15
C PRO A 24 -0.95 2.15 -34.98
N ALA A 25 -0.03 1.23 -35.31
CA ALA A 25 1.40 1.36 -35.01
C ALA A 25 2.02 2.67 -35.53
N ASN A 26 1.52 3.20 -36.66
CA ASN A 26 1.98 4.48 -37.22
C ASN A 26 1.68 5.70 -36.32
N THR A 27 0.68 5.61 -35.43
CA THR A 27 0.34 6.70 -34.49
C THR A 27 1.26 6.75 -33.28
N LEU A 28 2.14 5.76 -33.10
CA LEU A 28 3.02 5.60 -31.93
C LEU A 28 4.46 6.05 -32.20
N SER A 29 4.83 6.29 -33.45
CA SER A 29 6.17 6.75 -33.81
C SER A 29 6.45 8.11 -33.15
N GLY A 30 7.56 8.21 -32.42
CA GLY A 30 7.94 9.39 -31.65
C GLY A 30 7.21 9.57 -30.31
N ARG A 31 6.33 8.64 -29.91
CA ARG A 31 5.72 8.69 -28.57
C ARG A 31 6.66 8.07 -27.51
N PRO A 32 6.73 8.66 -26.31
CA PRO A 32 7.52 8.11 -25.22
C PRO A 32 6.96 6.75 -24.76
N LEU A 33 7.88 5.82 -24.48
CA LEU A 33 7.59 4.52 -23.89
C LEU A 33 7.29 4.64 -22.39
N PRO A 34 6.77 3.58 -21.73
CA PRO A 34 6.71 3.52 -20.28
C PRO A 34 8.09 3.80 -19.65
N ASN A 35 8.14 4.61 -18.60
CA ASN A 35 9.39 4.93 -17.91
C ASN A 35 9.78 3.91 -16.83
N ILE A 36 8.93 2.92 -16.58
CA ILE A 36 9.14 1.92 -15.54
C ILE A 36 8.95 0.55 -16.19
N GLU A 37 9.99 -0.28 -16.11
CA GLU A 37 9.98 -1.66 -16.57
C GLU A 37 10.49 -2.58 -15.45
N ASP A 38 10.05 -3.83 -15.48
CA ASP A 38 10.64 -4.87 -14.65
C ASP A 38 11.92 -5.37 -15.31
N PRO A 39 13.10 -5.28 -14.67
CA PRO A 39 14.34 -5.83 -15.23
C PRO A 39 14.25 -7.32 -15.58
N GLY A 40 13.36 -8.08 -14.92
CA GLY A 40 13.09 -9.49 -15.24
C GLY A 40 12.19 -9.70 -16.46
N HIS A 41 11.43 -8.69 -16.89
CA HIS A 41 10.42 -8.77 -17.95
C HIS A 41 10.43 -7.50 -18.81
N LEU A 42 11.56 -7.26 -19.49
CA LEU A 42 11.74 -6.10 -20.36
C LEU A 42 10.76 -6.12 -21.54
N ILE A 43 10.31 -4.93 -21.94
CA ILE A 43 9.47 -4.76 -23.14
C ILE A 43 10.40 -4.80 -24.36
N ARG A 44 10.21 -5.78 -25.24
CA ARG A 44 11.01 -5.98 -26.47
C ARG A 44 10.20 -5.77 -27.74
N SER A 45 8.88 -5.91 -27.65
CA SER A 45 7.93 -5.71 -28.74
C SER A 45 6.71 -4.91 -28.27
N TRP A 46 6.06 -4.24 -29.22
CA TRP A 46 4.81 -3.51 -29.00
C TRP A 46 3.65 -4.41 -28.54
N SER A 47 3.72 -5.70 -28.87
CA SER A 47 2.73 -6.71 -28.49
C SER A 47 2.89 -7.18 -27.05
N ASP A 48 4.00 -6.86 -26.39
CA ASP A 48 4.29 -7.36 -25.05
C ASP A 48 3.30 -6.79 -24.03
N ARG A 49 2.92 -7.62 -23.06
CA ARG A 49 1.98 -7.29 -21.99
C ARG A 49 2.58 -7.71 -20.64
N PRO A 50 3.72 -7.13 -20.22
CA PRO A 50 4.28 -7.45 -18.91
C PRO A 50 3.32 -6.99 -17.80
N VAL A 51 3.45 -7.61 -16.64
CA VAL A 51 2.71 -7.17 -15.44
C VAL A 51 3.15 -5.74 -15.10
N PRO A 52 2.23 -4.78 -14.96
CA PRO A 52 2.60 -3.42 -14.56
C PRO A 52 3.36 -3.42 -13.24
N VAL A 53 4.52 -2.78 -13.22
CA VAL A 53 5.33 -2.60 -12.02
C VAL A 53 5.34 -1.15 -11.58
N GLY A 54 5.46 -0.93 -10.27
CA GLY A 54 5.55 0.39 -9.68
C GLY A 54 5.40 0.35 -8.17
N LEU A 55 5.57 1.52 -7.55
CA LEU A 55 5.42 1.70 -6.11
C LEU A 55 4.11 2.41 -5.72
N GLY A 56 3.32 2.82 -6.72
CA GLY A 56 2.05 3.51 -6.52
C GLY A 56 0.91 2.58 -6.11
N PRO A 57 -0.14 3.13 -5.49
CA PRO A 57 -1.34 2.35 -5.18
C PRO A 57 -2.11 1.97 -6.44
N ILE A 58 -2.68 0.77 -6.46
CA ILE A 58 -3.58 0.30 -7.51
C ILE A 58 -5.00 0.81 -7.19
N PRO A 59 -5.72 1.49 -8.09
CA PRO A 59 -7.10 1.91 -7.86
C PRO A 59 -8.07 0.74 -7.60
N ALA A 60 -9.12 0.98 -6.83
CA ALA A 60 -10.10 -0.05 -6.45
C ALA A 60 -10.83 -0.69 -7.65
N MET A 61 -11.01 0.08 -8.72
CA MET A 61 -11.72 -0.36 -9.93
C MET A 61 -10.80 -1.03 -10.96
N TRP A 62 -9.53 -1.24 -10.63
CA TRP A 62 -8.55 -1.83 -11.55
C TRP A 62 -8.17 -3.22 -11.09
N SER A 63 -7.89 -4.10 -12.04
CA SER A 63 -7.23 -5.37 -11.75
C SER A 63 -5.87 -5.15 -11.07
N PRO A 64 -5.48 -5.97 -10.07
CA PRO A 64 -6.17 -7.17 -9.59
C PRO A 64 -7.15 -6.90 -8.43
N ARG A 65 -7.49 -5.63 -8.12
CA ARG A 65 -8.38 -5.31 -6.98
C ARG A 65 -9.86 -5.49 -7.33
N LEU A 66 -10.22 -5.24 -8.58
CA LEU A 66 -11.61 -5.31 -9.04
C LEU A 66 -12.20 -6.71 -8.84
N GLU A 67 -11.39 -7.75 -9.03
CA GLU A 67 -11.76 -9.16 -8.91
C GLU A 67 -12.19 -9.54 -7.47
N TYR A 68 -11.84 -8.72 -6.48
CA TYR A 68 -12.19 -8.93 -5.07
C TYR A 68 -13.44 -8.15 -4.63
N ALA A 69 -14.03 -7.33 -5.51
CA ALA A 69 -15.19 -6.50 -5.16
C ALA A 69 -16.47 -7.32 -4.91
N GLY A 70 -16.50 -8.56 -5.39
CA GLY A 70 -17.69 -9.41 -5.38
C GLY A 70 -18.68 -9.04 -6.48
N THR A 71 -19.81 -9.77 -6.51
CA THR A 71 -20.77 -9.71 -7.60
C THR A 71 -21.98 -8.85 -7.24
N PHE A 72 -22.20 -7.77 -8.00
CA PHE A 72 -23.32 -6.83 -7.82
C PHE A 72 -24.43 -7.06 -8.87
N ASP A 73 -25.06 -8.23 -8.84
CA ASP A 73 -26.13 -8.63 -9.77
C ASP A 73 -27.54 -8.31 -9.26
N ASP A 74 -28.57 -8.73 -10.01
CA ASP A 74 -29.98 -8.52 -9.64
C ASP A 74 -30.36 -9.24 -8.35
N ARG A 75 -29.72 -10.38 -8.04
CA ARG A 75 -29.95 -11.10 -6.79
C ARG A 75 -29.42 -10.29 -5.61
N TRP A 76 -28.20 -9.76 -5.70
CA TRP A 76 -27.68 -8.83 -4.69
C TRP A 76 -28.62 -7.64 -4.49
N ARG A 77 -29.12 -7.06 -5.59
CA ARG A 77 -30.04 -5.92 -5.53
C ARG A 77 -31.34 -6.23 -4.80
N ASN A 78 -31.94 -7.39 -5.07
CA ASN A 78 -33.25 -7.78 -4.53
C ASN A 78 -33.17 -8.35 -3.10
N GLU A 79 -32.08 -9.04 -2.75
CA GLU A 79 -32.01 -9.83 -1.50
C GLU A 79 -31.04 -9.26 -0.45
N ARG A 80 -30.04 -8.46 -0.85
CA ARG A 80 -28.90 -8.15 0.03
C ARG A 80 -28.56 -6.66 0.14
N MET A 81 -28.89 -5.86 -0.86
CA MET A 81 -28.75 -4.40 -0.78
C MET A 81 -29.39 -3.90 0.53
N PRO A 82 -28.70 -3.08 1.35
CA PRO A 82 -27.48 -2.33 1.08
C PRO A 82 -26.17 -2.97 1.55
N LEU A 83 -26.16 -4.25 1.96
CA LEU A 83 -24.94 -4.93 2.42
C LEU A 83 -24.02 -5.29 1.24
N TRP A 84 -22.74 -5.55 1.53
CA TRP A 84 -21.77 -6.02 0.52
C TRP A 84 -22.22 -7.32 -0.17
N PRO A 85 -21.69 -7.69 -1.35
CA PRO A 85 -21.85 -9.02 -1.95
C PRO A 85 -21.30 -10.17 -1.10
N GLN A 86 -21.80 -11.40 -1.28
CA GLN A 86 -21.44 -12.55 -0.43
C GLN A 86 -20.00 -13.01 -0.66
N ASP A 87 -19.56 -12.85 -1.89
CA ASP A 87 -18.24 -13.10 -2.41
C ASP A 87 -17.30 -11.88 -2.32
N TYR A 88 -17.67 -10.82 -1.58
CA TYR A 88 -16.76 -9.72 -1.30
C TYR A 88 -15.53 -10.23 -0.52
N ASP A 89 -14.34 -9.91 -1.03
CA ASP A 89 -13.08 -10.26 -0.39
C ASP A 89 -12.42 -8.98 0.17
N PRO A 90 -12.07 -8.94 1.47
CA PRO A 90 -11.39 -7.79 2.10
C PRO A 90 -10.09 -7.36 1.40
N ARG A 91 -9.45 -8.25 0.61
CA ARG A 91 -8.30 -7.92 -0.25
C ARG A 91 -8.61 -6.81 -1.25
N GLN A 92 -9.88 -6.57 -1.57
CA GLN A 92 -10.27 -5.42 -2.38
C GLN A 92 -9.80 -4.09 -1.78
N ALA A 93 -9.70 -3.98 -0.45
CA ALA A 93 -9.20 -2.79 0.24
C ALA A 93 -7.67 -2.65 0.23
N GLN A 94 -6.92 -3.67 -0.23
CA GLN A 94 -5.47 -3.63 -0.34
C GLN A 94 -5.04 -2.87 -1.60
N ALA A 95 -4.65 -1.61 -1.41
CA ALA A 95 -4.21 -0.75 -2.51
C ALA A 95 -2.75 -0.96 -2.91
N ALA A 96 -1.94 -1.62 -2.07
CA ALA A 96 -0.52 -1.82 -2.35
C ALA A 96 -0.31 -2.76 -3.55
N HIS A 97 0.73 -2.49 -4.34
CA HIS A 97 1.19 -3.45 -5.34
C HIS A 97 1.51 -4.80 -4.66
N PRO A 98 1.25 -5.97 -5.28
CA PRO A 98 1.45 -7.28 -4.63
C PRO A 98 2.84 -7.48 -4.02
N ARG A 99 3.90 -6.95 -4.66
CA ARG A 99 5.29 -6.97 -4.15
C ARG A 99 5.55 -6.09 -2.92
N LEU A 100 4.59 -5.25 -2.54
CA LEU A 100 4.63 -4.37 -1.37
C LEU A 100 3.70 -4.85 -0.25
N VAL A 101 3.07 -6.02 -0.42
CA VAL A 101 2.28 -6.68 0.62
C VAL A 101 3.22 -7.57 1.42
N SER A 102 3.25 -7.36 2.74
CA SER A 102 3.99 -8.23 3.66
C SER A 102 3.32 -9.61 3.74
N GLY A 103 4.11 -10.67 3.80
CA GLY A 103 3.60 -12.04 4.02
C GLY A 103 3.02 -12.24 5.42
N GLU A 104 3.50 -11.47 6.39
CA GLU A 104 3.03 -11.48 7.78
C GLU A 104 2.57 -10.08 8.22
N PRO A 105 1.68 -9.97 9.22
CA PRO A 105 1.27 -8.69 9.74
C PRO A 105 2.47 -7.86 10.25
N LEU A 106 2.42 -6.55 10.02
CA LEU A 106 3.43 -5.63 10.55
C LEU A 106 3.18 -5.38 12.04
N HIS A 107 4.24 -5.15 12.81
CA HIS A 107 4.19 -4.97 14.26
C HIS A 107 4.84 -3.65 14.72
N GLY A 108 5.71 -3.05 13.91
CA GLY A 108 6.58 -1.95 14.33
C GLY A 108 7.96 -2.47 14.77
N GLY A 109 8.98 -1.63 14.67
CA GLY A 109 10.38 -2.00 14.95
C GLY A 109 11.12 -2.67 13.80
N GLU A 110 10.43 -3.05 12.71
CA GLU A 110 11.03 -3.62 11.51
C GLU A 110 12.09 -2.68 10.92
N GLN A 111 13.16 -3.27 10.39
CA GLN A 111 14.16 -2.51 9.65
C GLN A 111 13.63 -2.13 8.28
N VAL A 112 13.75 -0.84 7.94
CA VAL A 112 13.42 -0.31 6.64
C VAL A 112 14.69 0.16 5.97
N ARG A 113 14.87 -0.24 4.72
CA ARG A 113 15.93 0.24 3.83
C ARG A 113 15.31 0.68 2.52
N LEU A 114 15.56 1.93 2.14
CA LEU A 114 15.18 2.49 0.85
C LEU A 114 16.44 2.73 0.04
N THR A 115 16.53 2.09 -1.12
CA THR A 115 17.66 2.23 -2.04
C THR A 115 17.21 2.96 -3.30
N ASN A 116 17.95 4.00 -3.70
CA ASN A 116 17.66 4.87 -4.84
C ASN A 116 16.30 5.59 -4.81
N LEU A 117 15.71 5.76 -3.62
CA LEU A 117 14.45 6.49 -3.41
C LEU A 117 14.64 7.84 -2.71
N THR A 118 15.88 8.21 -2.39
CA THR A 118 16.23 9.51 -1.78
C THR A 118 17.51 10.05 -2.43
N PRO A 119 17.79 11.36 -2.35
CA PRO A 119 19.04 11.94 -2.88
C PRO A 119 20.31 11.28 -2.32
N ASN A 120 20.27 10.78 -1.08
CA ASN A 120 21.41 10.12 -0.44
C ASN A 120 21.55 8.64 -0.85
N SER A 121 20.74 8.14 -1.79
CA SER A 121 20.72 6.79 -2.38
C SER A 121 20.46 5.62 -1.42
N ASP A 122 20.73 5.74 -0.12
CA ASP A 122 20.46 4.70 0.89
C ASP A 122 19.93 5.35 2.17
N LEU A 123 18.66 5.09 2.49
CA LEU A 123 18.03 5.52 3.74
C LEU A 123 17.68 4.29 4.57
N ARG A 124 18.17 4.25 5.82
CA ARG A 124 17.91 3.16 6.77
C ARG A 124 17.32 3.72 8.05
N PHE A 125 16.28 3.06 8.54
CA PHE A 125 15.67 3.37 9.83
C PHE A 125 14.90 2.16 10.34
N ARG A 126 14.36 2.24 11.56
CA ARG A 126 13.40 1.27 12.08
C ARG A 126 12.04 1.91 12.16
N LEU A 127 10.99 1.14 11.85
CA LEU A 127 9.64 1.58 12.11
C LEU A 127 9.49 1.92 13.60
N PRO A 128 8.88 3.06 13.96
CA PRO A 128 8.53 3.34 15.34
C PRO A 128 7.75 2.19 15.95
N ASN A 129 8.09 1.83 17.18
CA ASN A 129 7.32 0.85 17.94
C ASN A 129 6.25 1.62 18.72
N ALA A 130 5.00 1.54 18.26
CA ALA A 130 3.86 2.17 18.89
C ALA A 130 2.82 1.11 19.24
N TYR A 131 2.46 1.04 20.52
CA TYR A 131 1.46 0.10 21.01
C TYR A 131 0.16 0.85 21.30
N LEU A 132 -0.88 0.51 20.54
CA LEU A 132 -2.20 1.12 20.67
C LEU A 132 -3.14 0.16 21.40
N ILE A 133 -3.85 0.69 22.39
CA ILE A 133 -4.95 0.00 23.05
C ILE A 133 -6.24 0.71 22.68
N LEU A 134 -7.12 -0.02 21.99
CA LEU A 134 -8.47 0.46 21.67
C LEU A 134 -9.45 -0.19 22.64
N THR A 135 -10.16 0.66 23.38
CA THR A 135 -11.20 0.23 24.31
C THR A 135 -12.50 0.92 23.93
N THR A 136 -13.50 0.13 23.55
CA THR A 136 -14.82 0.62 23.16
C THR A 136 -15.84 0.29 24.25
N SER A 137 -16.53 1.31 24.74
CA SER A 137 -17.63 1.17 25.70
C SER A 137 -18.95 1.19 24.94
N THR A 138 -19.80 0.22 25.24
CA THR A 138 -21.17 0.13 24.74
C THR A 138 -22.15 -0.01 25.91
N ARG A 139 -23.45 0.07 25.65
CA ARG A 139 -24.48 -0.24 26.68
C ARG A 139 -24.35 -1.66 27.26
N ALA A 140 -23.75 -2.60 26.52
CA ALA A 140 -23.58 -3.98 26.94
C ALA A 140 -22.28 -4.24 27.73
N GLY A 141 -21.38 -3.24 27.82
CA GLY A 141 -20.12 -3.37 28.52
C GLY A 141 -18.94 -2.77 27.76
N ARG A 142 -17.72 -3.06 28.22
CA ARG A 142 -16.48 -2.51 27.69
C ARG A 142 -15.65 -3.59 27.00
N PHE A 143 -15.24 -3.32 25.76
CA PHE A 143 -14.55 -4.26 24.90
C PHE A 143 -13.17 -3.73 24.54
N ARG A 144 -12.13 -4.47 24.90
CA ARG A 144 -10.77 -4.21 24.40
C ARG A 144 -10.59 -4.90 23.07
N GLN A 145 -10.15 -4.17 22.06
CA GLN A 145 -10.01 -4.69 20.70
C GLN A 145 -8.56 -5.03 20.38
N LYS A 146 -8.37 -6.07 19.55
CA LYS A 146 -7.06 -6.32 18.92
C LYS A 146 -6.82 -5.23 17.87
N VAL A 147 -5.63 -4.64 17.90
CA VAL A 147 -5.20 -3.58 17.00
C VAL A 147 -4.01 -4.12 16.21
N GLN A 148 -4.03 -3.96 14.88
CA GLN A 148 -2.97 -4.41 14.00
C GLN A 148 -2.39 -3.22 13.24
N LEU A 149 -1.07 -3.14 13.11
CA LEU A 149 -0.45 -2.23 12.15
C LEU A 149 -0.75 -2.76 10.74
N ASP A 150 -1.63 -2.05 10.04
CA ASP A 150 -2.21 -2.48 8.77
C ASP A 150 -1.45 -1.93 7.57
N ARG A 151 -0.96 -0.69 7.67
CA ARG A 151 -0.31 -0.01 6.56
C ARG A 151 0.83 0.86 7.04
N VAL A 152 1.90 0.83 6.25
CA VAL A 152 3.02 1.75 6.35
C VAL A 152 3.15 2.46 5.01
N ILE A 153 3.08 3.79 5.04
CA ILE A 153 3.29 4.65 3.87
C ILE A 153 4.56 5.43 4.12
N ILE A 154 5.48 5.33 3.17
CA ILE A 154 6.75 6.05 3.19
C ILE A 154 6.70 7.03 2.03
N GLU A 155 6.89 8.32 2.33
CA GLU A 155 7.00 9.40 1.36
C GLU A 155 8.45 9.91 1.40
N PRO A 156 9.37 9.32 0.61
CA PRO A 156 10.81 9.55 0.78
C PRO A 156 11.21 11.00 0.51
N ALA A 157 10.62 11.62 -0.51
CA ALA A 157 10.87 13.01 -0.88
C ALA A 157 10.46 13.99 0.24
N ALA A 158 9.33 13.72 0.90
CA ALA A 158 8.83 14.52 2.02
C ALA A 158 9.43 14.10 3.38
N LYS A 159 10.30 13.07 3.41
CA LYS A 159 10.83 12.44 4.64
C LYS A 159 9.74 12.11 5.66
N LYS A 160 8.60 11.64 5.17
CA LYS A 160 7.41 11.39 5.99
C LYS A 160 7.08 9.91 6.05
N LEU A 161 6.77 9.46 7.26
CA LEU A 161 6.33 8.11 7.57
C LEU A 161 4.90 8.20 8.12
N VAL A 162 3.97 7.44 7.55
CA VAL A 162 2.62 7.30 8.06
C VAL A 162 2.38 5.83 8.38
N MET A 163 1.96 5.56 9.61
CA MET A 163 1.59 4.23 10.06
C MET A 163 0.11 4.24 10.41
N VAL A 164 -0.63 3.26 9.89
CA VAL A 164 -2.08 3.14 10.09
C VAL A 164 -2.35 1.83 10.79
N TRP A 165 -3.01 1.93 11.94
CA TRP A 165 -3.51 0.77 12.66
C TRP A 165 -4.99 0.58 12.39
N ARG A 166 -5.42 -0.68 12.28
CA ARG A 166 -6.82 -1.05 12.12
C ARG A 166 -7.27 -1.97 13.24
N SER A 167 -8.53 -1.79 13.64
CA SER A 167 -9.25 -2.69 14.52
C SER A 167 -10.71 -2.77 14.09
N SER A 168 -11.39 -3.84 14.46
CA SER A 168 -12.81 -4.06 14.21
C SER A 168 -13.50 -4.52 15.47
N LEU A 169 -14.72 -4.02 15.71
CA LEU A 169 -15.63 -4.50 16.73
C LEU A 169 -16.92 -4.93 16.04
N ASN A 170 -17.34 -6.18 16.22
CA ASN A 170 -18.62 -6.63 15.69
C ASN A 170 -19.76 -6.11 16.57
N CYS A 171 -20.43 -5.06 16.09
CA CYS A 171 -21.57 -4.47 16.79
C CYS A 171 -22.91 -5.02 16.29
N GLY A 172 -22.97 -5.70 15.14
CA GLY A 172 -24.23 -6.10 14.50
C GLY A 172 -25.25 -4.96 14.44
N ALA A 173 -26.51 -5.24 14.77
CA ALA A 173 -27.57 -4.24 14.87
C ALA A 173 -27.41 -3.22 16.02
N ARG A 174 -26.42 -3.44 16.92
CA ARG A 174 -26.16 -2.62 18.12
C ARG A 174 -25.11 -1.53 17.90
N VAL A 175 -24.85 -1.15 16.64
CA VAL A 175 -23.89 -0.06 16.36
C VAL A 175 -24.25 1.25 17.09
N ARG A 176 -25.55 1.51 17.29
CA ARG A 176 -26.06 2.67 18.04
C ARG A 176 -25.86 2.58 19.55
N ASP A 177 -25.45 1.42 20.07
CA ASP A 177 -25.15 1.22 21.48
C ASP A 177 -23.69 1.56 21.82
N VAL A 178 -22.86 1.86 20.81
CA VAL A 178 -21.49 2.35 21.01
C VAL A 178 -21.56 3.75 21.61
N LEU A 179 -20.95 3.92 22.78
CA LEU A 179 -20.95 5.18 23.52
C LEU A 179 -19.64 5.95 23.30
N SER A 180 -18.51 5.24 23.33
CA SER A 180 -17.19 5.84 23.13
C SER A 180 -16.15 4.79 22.75
N THR A 181 -15.15 5.23 21.99
CA THR A 181 -13.90 4.49 21.80
C THR A 181 -12.75 5.35 22.28
N VAL A 182 -11.99 4.83 23.24
CA VAL A 182 -10.77 5.46 23.74
C VAL A 182 -9.58 4.78 23.09
N VAL A 183 -8.68 5.58 22.54
CA VAL A 183 -7.39 5.15 21.99
C VAL A 183 -6.30 5.59 22.94
N GLU A 184 -5.66 4.63 23.58
CA GLU A 184 -4.48 4.87 24.41
C GLU A 184 -3.23 4.52 23.61
N VAL A 185 -2.32 5.49 23.52
CA VAL A 185 -0.98 5.28 22.97
C VAL A 185 -0.05 5.01 24.14
N LYS A 186 0.50 3.80 24.23
CA LYS A 186 1.56 3.52 25.20
C LYS A 186 2.90 3.83 24.56
N PRO A 187 3.64 4.86 25.04
CA PRO A 187 5.02 5.02 24.64
C PRO A 187 5.81 3.82 25.16
N HIS A 188 6.49 3.10 24.25
CA HIS A 188 7.43 2.09 24.69
C HIS A 188 8.67 2.79 25.26
N ILE A 189 8.90 2.62 26.56
CA ILE A 189 10.20 2.92 27.18
C ILE A 189 11.21 1.97 26.52
N ARG A 190 12.29 2.53 25.94
CA ARG A 190 13.40 1.72 25.43
C ARG A 190 13.95 0.91 26.61
N VAL A 191 13.95 -0.42 26.50
CA VAL A 191 14.92 -1.20 27.28
C VAL A 191 16.28 -0.79 26.70
N ALA A 192 17.14 -0.22 27.54
CA ALA A 192 18.47 0.20 27.15
C ALA A 192 19.16 -0.96 26.42
N ALA A 193 19.83 -0.65 25.31
CA ALA A 193 20.76 -1.60 24.74
C ALA A 193 21.79 -1.90 25.83
N ASP A 194 21.87 -3.17 26.25
CA ASP A 194 22.90 -3.62 27.17
C ASP A 194 24.25 -3.10 26.66
N GLY A 195 24.89 -2.30 27.50
CA GLY A 195 26.24 -1.84 27.29
C GLY A 195 27.15 -3.05 27.20
N GLY A 196 27.47 -3.43 25.97
CA GLY A 196 28.57 -4.33 25.67
C GLY A 196 29.87 -3.69 26.14
N ARG A 197 30.22 -3.95 27.40
CA ARG A 197 31.59 -3.93 27.87
C ARG A 197 32.33 -5.09 27.19
N SER A 198 33.32 -4.75 26.38
CA SER A 198 34.60 -5.47 26.25
C SER A 198 35.58 -4.42 25.75
N GLY A 199 36.64 -4.00 26.46
CA GLY A 199 37.42 -4.73 27.45
C GLY A 199 38.57 -5.42 26.72
N LEU A 200 39.69 -4.69 26.67
CA LEU A 200 41.06 -5.04 26.23
C LEU A 200 41.29 -5.25 24.73
#